data_AF-A0A5B2WMB3-F1
#
_entry.id   AF-A0A5B2WMB3-F1
#
_cell.length_a   1.000
_cell.length_b   1.000
_cell.length_c   1.000
_cell.angle_alpha   90.00
_cell.angle_beta   90.00
_cell.angle_gamma   90.00
#
_symmetry.space_group_name_H-M   'P 1'
#
loop_
_entity.id
_entity.type
_entity.pdbx_description
1 polymer ?
#
loop_
_entity_poly.entity_id
_entity_poly.type
_entity_poly.pdbx_seq_one_letter_code
_entity_poly.pdbx_strand_id
1 'polypeptide(L)'
;MTTDENGQRARESFVDTLWSLVVDEDGHTDGHPSWIESRLREWPDGDATSTALHRLLASGVDPDDLTDVVRQLQHELLYNLCQLIDDPGLLGIGLDEERPDAAEFAWELTAVREQERVPIEALHASLDERDPSGRGGEPRGRPVPVRLPGQPEHVRVALAHALAGDRVAALTVWRKATGVPLGEARAALELLVEQVRGESGSGGDS
;
A
#
# COMPACT_ATOMS: atom_id res chain seq x y z
N MET A 1 -9.55 -30.49 -10.76
CA MET A 1 -9.75 -29.07 -10.46
C MET A 1 -11.12 -28.70 -10.95
N THR A 2 -11.95 -28.09 -10.11
CA THR A 2 -13.30 -27.66 -10.49
C THR A 2 -13.25 -26.30 -11.18
N THR A 3 -14.28 -25.96 -11.96
CA THR A 3 -14.50 -24.64 -12.58
C THR A 3 -14.33 -23.48 -11.58
N ASP A 4 -14.77 -23.71 -10.35
CA ASP A 4 -14.69 -22.79 -9.22
C ASP A 4 -13.24 -22.50 -8.79
N GLU A 5 -12.38 -23.52 -8.72
CA GLU A 5 -10.96 -23.37 -8.38
C GLU A 5 -10.18 -22.57 -9.45
N ASN A 6 -10.55 -22.72 -10.73
CA ASN A 6 -9.96 -21.95 -11.83
C ASN A 6 -10.36 -20.47 -11.75
N GLY A 7 -11.64 -20.19 -11.49
CA GLY A 7 -12.15 -18.84 -11.29
C GLY A 7 -11.47 -18.12 -10.13
N GLN A 8 -11.40 -18.78 -8.97
CA GLN A 8 -10.71 -18.27 -7.78
C GLN A 8 -9.26 -17.87 -8.10
N ARG A 9 -8.50 -18.78 -8.73
CA ARG A 9 -7.09 -18.52 -9.04
C ARG A 9 -6.91 -17.37 -10.03
N ALA A 10 -7.78 -17.27 -11.03
CA ALA A 10 -7.73 -16.18 -11.98
C ALA A 10 -8.03 -14.83 -11.32
N ARG A 11 -9.02 -14.78 -10.43
CA ARG A 11 -9.35 -13.60 -9.61
C ARG A 11 -8.16 -13.18 -8.74
N GLU A 12 -7.59 -14.11 -7.98
CA GLU A 12 -6.43 -13.83 -7.13
C GLU A 12 -5.25 -13.30 -7.95
N SER A 13 -4.93 -13.96 -9.07
CA SER A 13 -3.84 -13.54 -9.94
C SER A 13 -4.08 -12.16 -10.56
N PHE A 14 -5.33 -11.83 -10.90
CA PHE A 14 -5.69 -10.53 -11.43
C PHE A 14 -5.50 -9.43 -10.38
N VAL A 15 -5.99 -9.64 -9.16
CA VAL A 15 -5.83 -8.69 -8.05
C VAL A 15 -4.37 -8.52 -7.67
N ASP A 16 -3.60 -9.60 -7.58
CA ASP A 16 -2.15 -9.55 -7.33
C ASP A 16 -1.43 -8.75 -8.42
N THR A 17 -1.87 -8.89 -9.67
CA THR A 17 -1.32 -8.11 -10.79
C THR A 17 -1.68 -6.64 -10.66
N LEU A 18 -2.93 -6.29 -10.30
CA LEU A 18 -3.30 -4.90 -10.05
C LEU A 18 -2.44 -4.27 -8.96
N TRP A 19 -2.20 -5.00 -7.86
CA TRP A 19 -1.32 -4.54 -6.79
C TRP A 19 0.14 -4.38 -7.22
N SER A 20 0.61 -5.14 -8.20
CA SER A 20 1.96 -4.97 -8.76
C SER A 20 2.13 -3.70 -9.62
N LEU A 21 1.03 -3.06 -10.03
CA LEU A 21 1.04 -1.86 -10.87
C LEU A 21 1.03 -0.56 -10.06
N VAL A 22 0.77 -0.61 -8.76
CA VAL A 22 0.74 0.58 -7.90
C VAL A 22 2.10 0.82 -7.26
N VAL A 23 2.23 1.97 -6.58
CA VAL A 23 3.44 2.29 -5.84
C VAL A 23 3.66 1.29 -4.70
N ASP A 24 4.85 0.70 -4.67
CA ASP A 24 5.37 -0.02 -3.51
C ASP A 24 5.80 1.01 -2.44
N GLU A 25 5.01 1.10 -1.37
CA GLU A 25 5.24 2.00 -0.23
C GLU A 25 6.36 1.54 0.73
N ASP A 26 6.82 0.31 0.58
CA ASP A 26 7.95 -0.25 1.32
C ASP A 26 9.25 -0.19 0.50
N GLY A 27 9.15 -0.07 -0.83
CA GLY A 27 10.27 0.07 -1.74
C GLY A 27 11.04 1.37 -1.51
N HIS A 28 12.29 1.27 -1.05
CA HIS A 28 13.18 2.42 -0.85
C HIS A 28 14.54 2.24 -1.53
N THR A 29 15.10 3.33 -2.02
CA THR A 29 16.47 3.44 -2.54
C THR A 29 17.12 4.62 -1.83
N ASP A 30 18.26 4.38 -1.16
CA ASP A 30 19.02 5.41 -0.43
C ASP A 30 18.19 6.21 0.59
N GLY A 31 17.24 5.55 1.25
CA GLY A 31 16.38 6.17 2.27
C GLY A 31 15.17 6.93 1.72
N HIS A 32 14.98 6.96 0.39
CA HIS A 32 13.83 7.58 -0.26
C HIS A 32 12.92 6.55 -0.92
N PRO A 33 11.59 6.79 -1.03
CA PRO A 33 10.69 5.91 -1.77
C PRO A 33 11.18 5.69 -3.21
N SER A 34 11.39 4.43 -3.59
CA SER A 34 12.01 4.04 -4.87
C SER A 34 11.24 4.55 -6.09
N TRP A 35 9.92 4.71 -5.98
CA TRP A 35 9.09 5.21 -7.06
C TRP A 35 9.38 6.68 -7.40
N ILE A 36 9.73 7.50 -6.41
CA ILE A 36 10.13 8.91 -6.61
C ILE A 36 11.43 8.94 -7.40
N GLU A 37 12.44 8.19 -6.97
CA GLU A 37 13.74 8.11 -7.66
C GLU A 37 13.63 7.57 -9.08
N SER A 38 12.75 6.58 -9.29
CA SER A 38 12.48 6.04 -10.62
C SER A 38 11.81 7.09 -11.50
N ARG A 39 10.84 7.84 -10.97
CA ARG A 39 10.11 8.88 -11.69
C ARG A 39 11.00 10.06 -12.09
N LEU A 40 11.88 10.50 -11.18
CA LEU A 40 12.81 11.59 -11.45
C LEU A 40 13.88 11.20 -12.50
N ARG A 41 14.29 9.92 -12.54
CA ARG A 41 15.25 9.42 -13.54
C ARG A 41 14.63 9.22 -14.92
N GLU A 42 13.37 8.80 -14.99
CA GLU A 42 12.69 8.50 -16.26
C GLU A 42 12.53 9.76 -17.15
N TRP A 43 12.35 10.93 -16.53
CA TRP A 43 12.12 12.19 -17.24
C TRP A 43 13.09 13.29 -16.76
N PRO A 44 14.39 13.23 -17.16
CA PRO A 44 15.42 14.14 -16.67
C PRO A 44 15.23 15.58 -17.15
N ASP A 45 14.63 15.79 -18.31
CA ASP A 45 14.26 17.11 -18.85
C ASP A 45 12.94 17.65 -18.26
N GLY A 46 12.29 16.86 -17.39
CA GLY A 46 11.13 17.23 -16.59
C GLY A 46 9.81 17.21 -17.36
N ASP A 47 8.96 16.21 -17.12
CA ASP A 47 7.52 16.39 -17.32
C ASP A 47 6.96 17.34 -16.23
N ALA A 48 5.71 17.78 -16.39
CA ALA A 48 5.07 18.67 -15.42
C ALA A 48 5.04 18.06 -14.00
N THR A 49 4.93 16.74 -13.91
CA THR A 49 4.84 15.97 -12.67
C THR A 49 6.19 15.92 -11.95
N SER A 50 7.27 15.54 -12.64
CA SER A 50 8.64 15.52 -12.12
C SER A 50 9.09 16.91 -11.69
N THR A 51 8.72 17.95 -12.45
CA THR A 51 8.99 19.34 -12.05
C THR A 51 8.24 19.72 -10.78
N ALA A 52 6.97 19.33 -10.64
CA ALA A 52 6.20 19.57 -9.42
C ALA A 52 6.78 18.80 -8.23
N LEU A 53 7.16 17.55 -8.42
CA LEU A 53 7.77 16.69 -7.41
C LEU A 53 9.07 17.29 -6.88
N HIS A 54 9.95 17.76 -7.78
CA HIS A 54 11.17 18.47 -7.39
C HIS A 54 10.88 19.70 -6.52
N ARG A 55 9.86 20.51 -6.87
CA ARG A 55 9.49 21.69 -6.06
C ARG A 55 8.96 21.30 -4.68
N LEU A 56 8.13 20.25 -4.59
CA LEU A 56 7.59 19.76 -3.33
C LEU A 56 8.72 19.26 -2.41
N LEU A 57 9.62 18.43 -2.93
CA LEU A 57 10.77 17.93 -2.19
C LEU A 57 11.70 19.06 -1.75
N ALA A 58 12.01 20.02 -2.64
CA ALA A 58 12.82 21.19 -2.32
C ALA A 58 12.18 22.11 -1.26
N SER A 59 10.85 22.07 -1.12
CA SER A 59 10.12 22.79 -0.06
C SER A 59 10.11 22.08 1.29
N GLY A 60 10.68 20.86 1.37
CA GLY A 60 10.79 20.08 2.60
C GLY A 60 9.59 19.18 2.90
N VAL A 61 8.75 18.88 1.90
CA VAL A 61 7.69 17.86 2.05
C VAL A 61 8.33 16.49 2.29
N ASP A 62 7.80 15.74 3.25
CA ASP A 62 8.23 14.37 3.51
C ASP A 62 7.85 13.45 2.32
N PRO A 63 8.81 12.77 1.69
CA PRO A 63 8.55 11.82 0.61
C PRO A 63 7.55 10.71 0.98
N ASP A 64 7.49 10.33 2.26
CA ASP A 64 6.51 9.34 2.73
C ASP A 64 5.08 9.91 2.75
N ASP A 65 4.89 11.22 3.04
CA ASP A 65 3.58 11.88 2.89
C ASP A 65 3.09 11.81 1.45
N LEU A 66 3.98 12.06 0.49
CA LEU A 66 3.63 11.98 -0.93
C LEU A 66 3.26 10.55 -1.33
N THR A 67 3.98 9.58 -0.79
CA THR A 67 3.71 8.16 -1.03
C THR A 67 2.33 7.77 -0.48
N ASP A 68 1.95 8.24 0.71
CA ASP A 68 0.62 7.99 1.29
C ASP A 68 -0.50 8.58 0.43
N VAL A 69 -0.34 9.81 -0.05
CA VAL A 69 -1.33 10.45 -0.93
C VAL A 69 -1.50 9.66 -2.22
N VAL A 70 -0.40 9.29 -2.88
CA VAL A 70 -0.45 8.51 -4.12
C VAL A 70 -1.07 7.13 -3.88
N ARG A 71 -0.69 6.46 -2.80
CA ARG A 71 -1.19 5.13 -2.44
C ARG A 71 -2.70 5.12 -2.17
N GLN A 72 -3.22 6.15 -1.49
CA GLN A 72 -4.65 6.32 -1.23
C GLN A 72 -5.43 6.48 -2.53
N LEU A 73 -4.98 7.36 -3.43
CA LEU A 73 -5.63 7.59 -4.73
C LEU A 73 -5.59 6.34 -5.62
N GLN A 74 -4.49 5.59 -5.57
CA GLN A 74 -4.36 4.34 -6.31
C GLN A 74 -5.28 3.25 -5.77
N HIS A 75 -5.42 3.12 -4.43
CA HIS A 75 -6.38 2.18 -3.84
C HIS A 75 -7.82 2.53 -4.23
N GLU A 76 -8.22 3.81 -4.11
CA GLU A 76 -9.56 4.25 -4.51
C GLU A 76 -9.84 3.95 -5.99
N LEU A 77 -8.88 4.21 -6.87
CA LEU A 77 -8.99 3.87 -8.29
C LEU A 77 -9.17 2.36 -8.52
N LEU A 78 -8.33 1.53 -7.88
CA LEU A 78 -8.42 0.08 -8.02
C LEU A 78 -9.74 -0.46 -7.46
N TYR A 79 -10.19 0.06 -6.32
CA TYR A 79 -11.44 -0.33 -5.69
C TYR A 79 -12.62 -0.03 -6.59
N ASN A 80 -12.70 1.19 -7.13
CA ASN A 80 -13.74 1.59 -8.07
C ASN A 80 -13.69 0.79 -9.38
N LEU A 81 -12.49 0.47 -9.89
CA LEU A 81 -12.33 -0.39 -11.06
C LEU A 81 -12.84 -1.82 -10.79
N CYS A 82 -12.52 -2.39 -9.64
CA CYS A 82 -12.99 -3.72 -9.26
C CYS A 82 -14.51 -3.74 -9.07
N GLN A 83 -15.08 -2.75 -8.39
CA GLN A 83 -16.54 -2.61 -8.27
C GLN A 83 -17.20 -2.52 -9.65
N LEU A 84 -16.60 -1.77 -10.56
CA LEU A 84 -17.10 -1.63 -11.91
C LEU A 84 -17.13 -2.95 -12.69
N ILE A 85 -16.10 -3.77 -12.50
CA ILE A 85 -16.04 -5.08 -13.16
C ILE A 85 -17.02 -6.06 -12.50
N ASP A 86 -17.23 -5.96 -11.19
CA ASP A 86 -18.21 -6.80 -10.49
C ASP A 86 -19.65 -6.43 -10.85
N ASP A 87 -19.94 -5.14 -10.99
CA ASP A 87 -21.27 -4.63 -11.35
C ASP A 87 -21.15 -3.47 -12.35
N PRO A 88 -21.25 -3.74 -13.66
CA PRO A 88 -21.23 -2.69 -14.69
C PRO A 88 -22.45 -1.77 -14.62
N GLY A 89 -23.53 -2.17 -13.93
CA GLY A 89 -24.70 -1.34 -13.69
C GLY A 89 -24.38 -0.07 -12.90
N LEU A 90 -23.30 -0.06 -12.10
CA LEU A 90 -22.83 1.11 -11.36
C LEU A 90 -22.43 2.30 -12.26
N LEU A 91 -22.14 2.09 -13.55
CA LEU A 91 -21.91 3.19 -14.49
C LEU A 91 -23.19 3.78 -15.09
N GLY A 92 -24.35 3.28 -14.71
CA GLY A 92 -25.56 3.47 -15.51
C GLY A 92 -25.41 2.86 -16.90
N ILE A 93 -24.48 1.90 -17.09
CA ILE A 93 -24.46 1.03 -18.26
C ILE A 93 -25.53 -0.04 -18.03
N GLY A 94 -26.78 0.42 -18.09
CA GLY A 94 -27.99 -0.38 -18.16
C GLY A 94 -28.82 0.20 -19.30
N LEU A 95 -29.35 -0.67 -20.15
CA LEU A 95 -30.36 -0.24 -21.13
C LEU A 95 -31.60 0.14 -20.31
N ASP A 96 -31.97 1.42 -20.25
CA ASP A 96 -33.18 1.98 -19.63
C ASP A 96 -33.83 1.08 -18.55
N GLU A 97 -33.62 1.40 -17.27
CA GLU A 97 -34.26 0.72 -16.11
C GLU A 97 -35.80 0.60 -16.23
N GLU A 98 -36.41 1.37 -17.13
CA GLU A 98 -37.84 1.36 -17.43
C GLU A 98 -38.30 0.19 -18.32
N ARG A 99 -37.38 -0.61 -18.89
CA ARG A 99 -37.74 -1.77 -19.72
C ARG A 99 -37.72 -3.07 -18.90
N PRO A 100 -38.84 -3.81 -18.80
CA PRO A 100 -38.89 -5.10 -18.10
C PRO A 100 -38.04 -6.21 -18.74
N ASP A 101 -37.50 -5.99 -19.94
CA ASP A 101 -36.60 -6.90 -20.67
C ASP A 101 -35.17 -6.34 -20.80
N ALA A 102 -34.77 -5.39 -19.94
CA ALA A 102 -33.42 -4.85 -19.95
C ALA A 102 -32.40 -5.98 -19.70
N ALA A 103 -31.48 -6.17 -20.65
CA ALA A 103 -30.42 -7.16 -20.49
C ALA A 103 -29.46 -6.72 -19.38
N GLU A 104 -29.20 -7.60 -18.42
CA GLU A 104 -28.14 -7.41 -17.42
C GLU A 104 -26.78 -7.62 -18.09
N PHE A 105 -25.86 -6.68 -17.89
CA PHE A 105 -24.47 -6.82 -18.33
C PHE A 105 -23.68 -7.52 -17.23
N ALA A 106 -22.87 -8.51 -17.63
CA ALA A 106 -21.95 -9.20 -16.73
C ALA A 106 -20.62 -9.46 -17.45
N TRP A 107 -19.55 -9.58 -16.66
CA TRP A 107 -18.23 -9.94 -17.16
C TRP A 107 -17.93 -11.41 -16.87
N GLU A 108 -17.36 -12.12 -17.84
CA GLU A 108 -16.99 -13.53 -17.71
C GLU A 108 -15.54 -13.75 -18.15
N LEU A 109 -14.79 -14.56 -17.40
CA LEU A 109 -13.53 -15.15 -17.86
C LEU A 109 -13.84 -16.31 -18.78
N THR A 110 -13.20 -16.31 -19.95
CA THR A 110 -13.27 -17.43 -20.90
C THR A 110 -11.86 -17.96 -21.15
N ALA A 111 -11.66 -19.25 -20.93
CA ALA A 111 -10.40 -19.88 -21.29
C ALA A 111 -10.22 -19.92 -22.81
N VAL A 112 -9.03 -19.58 -23.32
CA VAL A 112 -8.79 -19.46 -24.78
C VAL A 112 -8.91 -20.81 -25.52
N ARG A 113 -8.72 -21.93 -24.82
CA ARG A 113 -8.70 -23.29 -25.41
C ARG A 113 -9.82 -24.19 -24.90
N GLU A 114 -10.59 -23.73 -23.92
CA GLU A 114 -11.66 -24.47 -23.27
C GLU A 114 -12.89 -23.58 -23.29
N GLN A 115 -14.07 -24.09 -23.67
CA GLN A 115 -15.30 -23.29 -23.70
C GLN A 115 -15.89 -23.04 -22.29
N GLU A 116 -15.04 -23.12 -21.26
CA GLU A 116 -15.43 -22.85 -19.90
C GLU A 116 -15.52 -21.33 -19.69
N ARG A 117 -16.69 -20.91 -19.22
CA ARG A 117 -16.97 -19.53 -18.86
C ARG A 117 -17.20 -19.47 -17.36
N VAL A 118 -16.55 -18.54 -16.71
CA VAL A 118 -16.65 -18.33 -15.26
C VAL A 118 -16.99 -16.87 -15.02
N PRO A 119 -18.04 -16.55 -14.25
CA PRO A 119 -18.36 -15.16 -13.92
C PRO A 119 -17.19 -14.49 -13.20
N ILE A 120 -17.00 -13.21 -13.47
CA ILE A 120 -16.11 -12.36 -12.69
C ILE A 120 -16.98 -11.67 -11.64
N GLU A 121 -16.77 -12.05 -10.39
CA GLU A 121 -17.48 -11.47 -9.26
C GLU A 121 -16.55 -11.36 -8.05
N ALA A 122 -16.94 -10.47 -7.12
CA ALA A 122 -16.26 -10.22 -5.85
C ALA A 122 -14.77 -9.84 -5.98
N LEU A 123 -14.37 -9.20 -7.08
CA LEU A 123 -13.05 -8.60 -7.23
C LEU A 123 -12.81 -7.53 -6.19
N HIS A 124 -13.79 -6.65 -5.94
CA HIS A 124 -13.64 -5.57 -4.95
C HIS A 124 -13.46 -6.12 -3.54
N ALA A 125 -14.19 -7.18 -3.19
CA ALA A 125 -14.03 -7.86 -1.90
C ALA A 125 -12.64 -8.49 -1.76
N SER A 126 -12.11 -9.06 -2.86
CA SER A 126 -10.77 -9.67 -2.88
C SER A 126 -9.63 -8.64 -2.87
N LEU A 127 -9.90 -7.39 -3.26
CA LEU A 127 -8.86 -6.35 -3.39
C LEU A 127 -8.20 -6.05 -2.04
N ASP A 128 -9.02 -5.75 -1.03
CA ASP A 128 -8.54 -5.34 0.30
C ASP A 128 -7.87 -6.50 1.04
N GLU A 129 -8.41 -7.72 0.90
CA GLU A 129 -7.82 -8.93 1.48
C GLU A 129 -6.41 -9.23 0.97
N ARG A 130 -6.10 -8.77 -0.25
CA ARG A 130 -4.83 -9.01 -0.92
C ARG A 130 -3.92 -7.79 -0.98
N ASP A 131 -4.26 -6.72 -0.26
CA ASP A 131 -3.38 -5.57 -0.11
C ASP A 131 -2.01 -6.03 0.44
N PRO A 132 -0.90 -5.83 -0.29
CA PRO A 132 0.43 -6.25 0.16
C PRO A 132 0.84 -5.66 1.50
N SER A 133 0.28 -4.50 1.87
CA SER A 133 0.57 -3.86 3.14
C SER A 133 -0.18 -4.50 4.32
N GLY A 134 -1.14 -5.38 4.05
CA GLY A 134 -2.00 -6.03 5.04
C GLY A 134 -2.99 -5.10 5.73
N ARG A 135 -3.21 -3.88 5.19
CA ARG A 135 -4.08 -2.87 5.82
C ARG A 135 -5.42 -2.71 5.11
N GLY A 136 -5.66 -3.43 4.02
CA GLY A 136 -6.92 -3.34 3.26
C GLY A 136 -7.15 -1.95 2.68
N GLY A 137 -6.08 -1.31 2.18
CA GLY A 137 -6.12 0.05 1.66
C GLY A 137 -6.11 1.15 2.72
N GLU A 138 -6.16 0.80 4.01
CA GLU A 138 -6.07 1.81 5.07
C GLU A 138 -4.70 2.50 5.09
N PRO A 139 -4.66 3.82 5.38
CA PRO A 139 -3.41 4.57 5.48
C PRO A 139 -2.42 3.96 6.48
N ARG A 140 -1.11 4.14 6.25
CA ARG A 140 -0.03 3.68 7.16
C ARG A 140 -0.10 4.24 8.58
N GLY A 141 -0.91 5.28 8.82
CA GLY A 141 -0.95 6.01 10.08
C GLY A 141 0.33 6.82 10.32
N ARG A 142 0.36 7.60 11.41
CA ARG A 142 1.54 8.41 11.78
C ARG A 142 1.98 8.12 13.21
N PRO A 143 3.30 8.09 13.48
CA PRO A 143 4.42 8.26 12.53
C PRO A 143 4.64 7.00 11.68
N VAL A 144 5.25 7.18 10.51
CA VAL A 144 5.59 6.06 9.61
C VAL A 144 6.56 5.12 10.34
N PRO A 145 6.28 3.80 10.40
CA PRO A 145 7.13 2.84 11.11
C PRO A 145 8.58 2.89 10.61
N VAL A 146 9.56 2.87 11.53
CA VAL A 146 10.98 2.92 11.16
C VAL A 146 11.36 1.69 10.36
N ARG A 147 12.12 1.88 9.28
CA ARG A 147 12.61 0.79 8.43
C ARG A 147 13.75 0.03 9.14
N LEU A 148 13.40 -1.00 9.90
CA LEU A 148 14.34 -1.94 10.52
C LEU A 148 14.06 -3.37 10.04
N PRO A 149 14.81 -3.88 9.04
CA PRO A 149 14.64 -5.24 8.53
C PRO A 149 14.73 -6.29 9.65
N GLY A 150 13.84 -7.29 9.59
CA GLY A 150 13.79 -8.36 10.59
C GLY A 150 13.16 -7.97 11.94
N GLN A 151 12.81 -6.69 12.15
CA GLN A 151 12.11 -6.26 13.35
C GLN A 151 10.58 -6.36 13.19
N PRO A 152 9.85 -6.82 14.23
CA PRO A 152 8.40 -6.80 14.24
C PRO A 152 7.83 -5.40 14.03
N GLU A 153 6.64 -5.30 13.44
CA GLU A 153 5.96 -4.03 13.18
C GLU A 153 5.80 -3.16 14.44
N HIS A 154 5.39 -3.75 15.57
CA HIS A 154 5.23 -3.00 16.82
C HIS A 154 6.55 -2.36 17.31
N VAL A 155 7.71 -2.97 17.02
CA VAL A 155 9.03 -2.41 17.33
C VAL A 155 9.30 -1.22 16.43
N ARG A 156 9.04 -1.36 15.12
CA ARG A 156 9.22 -0.30 14.11
C ARG A 156 8.34 0.92 14.39
N VAL A 157 7.08 0.71 14.77
CA VAL A 157 6.12 1.75 15.15
C VAL A 157 6.53 2.43 16.46
N ALA A 158 6.87 1.66 17.49
CA ALA A 158 7.29 2.21 18.78
C ALA A 158 8.56 3.07 18.62
N LEU A 159 9.51 2.61 17.81
CA LEU A 159 10.71 3.38 17.52
C LEU A 159 10.41 4.67 16.74
N ALA A 160 9.46 4.63 15.81
CA ALA A 160 9.07 5.82 15.05
C ALA A 160 8.52 6.92 15.98
N HIS A 161 7.65 6.54 16.91
CA HIS A 161 7.18 7.46 17.95
C HIS A 161 8.33 8.00 18.81
N ALA A 162 9.28 7.15 19.19
CA ALA A 162 10.43 7.55 20.01
C ALA A 162 11.31 8.58 19.29
N LEU A 163 11.57 8.37 18.00
CA LEU A 163 12.35 9.28 17.15
C LEU A 163 11.62 10.60 16.90
N ALA A 164 10.28 10.55 16.76
CA ALA A 164 9.43 11.74 16.69
C ALA A 164 9.30 12.50 18.03
N GLY A 165 9.88 11.97 19.12
CA GLY A 165 9.83 12.58 20.45
C GLY A 165 8.60 12.20 21.29
N ASP A 166 7.67 11.42 20.76
CA ASP A 166 6.49 10.92 21.47
C ASP A 166 6.82 9.64 22.25
N ARG A 167 7.49 9.81 23.39
CA ARG A 167 7.88 8.70 24.27
C ARG A 167 6.67 7.96 24.87
N VAL A 168 5.54 8.64 25.06
CA VAL A 168 4.36 8.03 25.68
C VAL A 168 3.70 7.05 24.72
N ALA A 169 3.49 7.46 23.47
CA ALA A 169 2.96 6.57 22.45
C ALA A 169 3.92 5.40 22.18
N ALA A 170 5.23 5.66 22.09
CA ALA A 170 6.25 4.63 21.90
C ALA A 170 6.16 3.51 22.94
N LEU A 171 6.13 3.88 24.23
CA LEU A 171 6.03 2.93 25.35
C LEU A 171 4.67 2.22 25.38
N THR A 172 3.60 2.91 24.97
CA THR A 172 2.26 2.33 24.92
C THR A 172 2.18 1.23 23.86
N VAL A 173 2.66 1.51 22.64
CA VAL A 173 2.74 0.54 21.53
C VAL A 173 3.56 -0.67 21.95
N TRP A 174 4.77 -0.45 22.48
CA TRP A 174 5.67 -1.52 22.89
C TRP A 174 5.06 -2.44 23.95
N ARG A 175 4.48 -1.86 25.00
CA ARG A 175 3.91 -2.61 26.12
C ARG A 175 2.64 -3.35 25.74
N LYS A 176 1.80 -2.77 24.86
CA LYS A 176 0.60 -3.43 24.37
C LYS A 176 0.94 -4.71 23.59
N ALA A 177 2.03 -4.70 22.83
CA ALA A 177 2.45 -5.84 22.04
C ALA A 177 3.20 -6.92 22.84
N THR A 178 4.05 -6.52 23.80
CA THR A 178 4.97 -7.45 24.48
C THR A 178 4.56 -7.81 25.91
N GLY A 179 3.71 -7.01 26.55
CA GLY A 179 3.28 -7.21 27.95
C GLY A 179 4.36 -6.90 29.00
N VAL A 180 5.55 -6.43 28.62
CA VAL A 180 6.67 -6.21 29.54
C VAL A 180 6.44 -5.00 30.48
N PRO A 181 7.11 -4.97 31.65
CA PRO A 181 7.09 -3.83 32.55
C PRO A 181 7.64 -2.54 31.89
N LEU A 182 7.22 -1.38 32.39
CA LEU A 182 7.59 -0.07 31.84
C LEU A 182 9.10 0.16 31.79
N GLY A 183 9.84 -0.27 32.82
CA GLY A 183 11.30 -0.11 32.89
C GLY A 183 12.02 -0.88 31.79
N GLU A 184 11.59 -2.11 31.53
CA GLU A 184 12.16 -2.97 30.47
C GLU A 184 11.82 -2.44 29.08
N ALA A 185 10.56 -2.03 28.85
CA ALA A 185 10.16 -1.40 27.59
C ALA A 185 10.99 -0.14 27.30
N ARG A 186 11.23 0.69 28.33
CA ARG A 186 12.02 1.91 28.20
C ARG A 186 13.49 1.61 27.87
N ALA A 187 14.11 0.67 28.58
CA ALA A 187 15.50 0.30 28.34
C ALA A 187 15.71 -0.24 26.92
N ALA A 188 14.80 -1.11 26.45
CA ALA A 188 14.85 -1.64 25.09
C ALA A 188 14.70 -0.56 24.02
N LEU A 189 13.76 0.38 24.21
CA LEU A 189 13.53 1.49 23.29
C LEU A 189 14.73 2.44 23.25
N GLU A 190 15.33 2.77 24.40
CA GLU A 190 16.52 3.64 24.47
C GLU A 190 17.71 3.04 23.72
N LEU A 191 17.96 1.73 23.87
CA LEU A 191 19.01 1.01 23.12
C LEU A 191 18.78 1.07 21.60
N LEU A 192 17.55 0.85 21.15
CA LEU A 192 17.21 0.90 19.72
C LEU A 192 17.33 2.32 19.14
N VAL A 193 16.92 3.34 19.89
CA VAL A 193 17.08 4.75 19.48
C VAL A 193 18.56 5.09 19.35
N GLU A 194 19.40 4.64 20.28
CA GLU A 194 20.85 4.86 20.23
C GLU A 194 21.48 4.15 19.02
N GLN A 195 21.11 2.90 18.76
CA GLN A 195 21.61 2.13 17.61
C GLN A 195 21.30 2.84 16.28
N VAL A 196 20.04 3.24 16.06
CA VAL A 196 19.63 3.89 14.81
C VAL A 196 20.32 5.26 14.62
N ARG A 197 20.49 6.02 15.71
CA ARG A 197 21.24 7.29 15.66
C ARG A 197 22.72 7.09 15.42
N GLY A 198 23.31 6.01 15.94
CA GLY A 198 24.71 5.64 15.72
C GLY A 198 25.00 5.24 14.27
N GLU A 199 24.12 4.43 13.66
CA GLU A 199 24.23 4.01 12.26
C GLU A 199 24.09 5.20 11.28
N SER A 200 23.24 6.18 11.61
CA SER A 200 23.07 7.41 10.84
C SER A 200 24.32 8.33 10.88
N GLY A 201 25.20 8.15 11.86
CA GLY A 201 26.42 8.95 12.04
C GLY A 201 27.68 8.38 11.38
N SER A 202 27.70 7.10 10.99
CA SER A 202 28.88 6.45 10.41
C SER A 202 28.95 6.44 8.88
N GLY A 203 27.91 6.93 8.19
CA GLY A 203 27.84 6.96 6.72
C GLY A 203 28.45 8.20 6.04
N GLY A 204 29.10 9.09 6.79
CA GLY A 204 29.56 10.40 6.31
C GLY A 204 31.02 10.52 5.87
N ASP A 205 31.85 9.48 6.01
CA ASP A 205 33.26 9.48 5.60
C ASP A 205 33.54 8.32 4.64
N SER A 206 33.32 8.53 3.33
CA SER A 206 33.93 7.76 2.24
C SER A 206 33.92 8.55 0.94
#